data_AF-A0A7Z9GME0-F1
#
_entry.id   AF-A0A7Z9GME0-F1
#
_cell.length_a   1.000
_cell.length_b   1.000
_cell.length_c   1.000
_cell.angle_alpha   90.00
_cell.angle_beta   90.00
_cell.angle_gamma   90.00
#
_symmetry.space_group_name_H-M   'P 1'
#
loop_
_entity.id
_entity.type
_entity.pdbx_description
1 polymer ?
#
loop_
_entity_poly.entity_id
_entity_poly.type
_entity_poly.pdbx_seq_one_letter_code
_entity_poly.pdbx_strand_id
1 'polypeptide(L)'
;DSGSTLVELLEFKSHRFKSDTDHEIFSIGPSHLALTVDDLDAVYHRLSEAGVHFNAPPQISTEGRVKVTFCQDPDGTPIELVQELKSED
;
A
#
# COMPACT_ATOMS: atom_id res chain seq x y z
N ASP A 1 15.18 7.48 -13.11
CA ASP A 1 14.26 6.87 -14.09
C ASP A 1 12.96 7.67 -14.05
N SER A 2 12.56 8.34 -15.13
CA SER A 2 11.33 9.15 -15.16
C SER A 2 10.15 8.33 -15.68
N GLY A 3 10.08 7.06 -15.29
CA GLY A 3 9.04 6.13 -15.71
C GLY A 3 7.71 6.55 -15.11
N SER A 4 6.79 7.01 -15.96
CA SER A 4 5.46 7.42 -15.52
C SER A 4 4.62 6.18 -15.21
N THR A 5 4.67 5.70 -13.97
CA THR A 5 3.66 4.77 -13.46
C THR A 5 2.34 5.53 -13.30
N LEU A 6 1.27 5.05 -13.94
CA LEU A 6 -0.07 5.64 -13.87
C LEU A 6 -1.01 4.67 -13.17
N VAL A 7 -1.71 5.17 -12.15
CA VAL A 7 -2.86 4.50 -11.53
C VAL A 7 -4.10 5.31 -11.89
N GLU A 8 -5.08 4.67 -12.52
CA GLU A 8 -6.35 5.30 -12.89
C GLU A 8 -7.44 4.92 -11.87
N LEU A 9 -8.17 5.92 -11.37
CA LEU A 9 -9.33 5.74 -10.50
C LEU A 9 -10.60 6.05 -11.29
N LEU A 10 -11.56 5.13 -11.31
CA LEU A 10 -12.77 5.23 -12.13
C LEU A 10 -14.03 5.20 -11.26
N GLU A 11 -14.96 6.14 -11.51
CA GLU A 11 -16.31 6.12 -10.92
C GLU A 11 -17.35 5.92 -12.03
N PHE A 12 -18.07 4.80 -12.01
CA PHE A 12 -19.15 4.51 -12.96
C PHE A 12 -20.52 5.01 -12.45
N LYS A 13 -21.15 5.94 -13.18
CA LYS A 13 -22.44 6.54 -12.78
C LYS A 13 -23.68 5.68 -13.06
N SER A 14 -23.65 4.89 -14.14
CA SER A 14 -24.81 4.12 -14.62
C SER A 14 -24.91 2.70 -14.09
N HIS A 15 -23.77 2.11 -13.68
CA HIS A 15 -23.67 0.73 -13.20
C HIS A 15 -22.94 0.73 -11.86
N ARG A 16 -23.59 1.29 -10.82
CA ARG A 16 -23.01 1.33 -9.47
C ARG A 16 -22.97 -0.09 -8.92
N PHE A 17 -21.78 -0.68 -8.90
CA PHE A 17 -21.55 -1.95 -8.21
C PHE A 17 -21.59 -1.69 -6.70
N LYS A 18 -22.27 -2.54 -5.94
CA LYS A 18 -22.03 -2.65 -4.49
C LYS A 18 -20.99 -3.74 -4.34
N SER A 19 -19.77 -3.41 -3.91
CA SER A 19 -18.79 -4.44 -3.59
C SER A 19 -19.31 -5.24 -2.40
N ASP A 20 -19.66 -6.50 -2.64
CA ASP A 20 -19.71 -7.51 -1.59
C ASP A 20 -18.33 -8.18 -1.57
N THR A 21 -17.30 -7.52 -1.03
CA THR A 21 -16.03 -8.22 -0.82
C THR A 21 -15.14 -7.49 0.17
N ASP A 22 -15.03 -8.06 1.36
CA ASP A 22 -13.78 -8.04 2.13
C ASP A 22 -12.71 -8.73 1.27
N HIS A 23 -12.07 -7.96 0.38
CA HIS A 23 -10.96 -8.44 -0.44
C HIS A 23 -9.70 -8.49 0.42
N GLU A 24 -9.51 -9.62 1.06
CA GLU A 24 -8.30 -9.91 1.83
C GLU A 24 -7.07 -9.95 0.93
N ILE A 25 -5.91 -9.57 1.48
CA ILE A 25 -4.62 -9.54 0.76
C ILE A 25 -4.22 -10.89 0.14
N PHE A 26 -4.73 -12.00 0.69
CA PHE A 26 -4.46 -13.37 0.21
C PHE A 26 -5.53 -13.89 -0.77
N SER A 27 -6.45 -13.04 -1.21
CA SER A 27 -7.48 -13.41 -2.19
C SER A 27 -6.88 -13.68 -3.58
N ILE A 28 -7.50 -14.59 -4.35
CA ILE A 28 -7.13 -14.84 -5.75
C ILE A 28 -7.48 -13.61 -6.61
N GLY A 29 -6.54 -13.14 -7.42
CA GLY A 29 -6.68 -11.95 -8.27
C GLY A 29 -5.79 -10.80 -7.80
N PRO A 30 -5.94 -9.58 -8.34
CA PRO A 30 -5.27 -8.39 -7.81
C PRO A 30 -5.76 -8.14 -6.38
N SER A 31 -4.87 -8.27 -5.40
CA SER A 31 -5.24 -8.20 -3.98
C SER A 31 -4.77 -6.92 -3.28
N HIS A 32 -3.76 -6.25 -3.82
CA HIS A 32 -3.22 -5.00 -3.27
C HIS A 32 -2.42 -4.23 -4.31
N LEU A 33 -2.15 -2.95 -4.02
CA LEU A 33 -1.19 -2.12 -4.75
C LEU A 33 0.02 -1.84 -3.87
N ALA A 34 1.23 -2.02 -4.39
CA ALA A 34 2.47 -1.70 -3.68
C ALA A 34 3.11 -0.41 -4.21
N LEU A 35 3.53 0.47 -3.29
CA LEU A 35 4.19 1.74 -3.59
C LEU A 35 5.53 1.84 -2.87
N THR A 36 6.60 2.06 -3.64
CA THR A 36 7.93 2.29 -3.07
C THR A 36 8.06 3.72 -2.55
N VAL A 37 8.59 3.87 -1.33
CA VAL A 37 8.86 5.15 -0.67
C VAL A 37 10.30 5.22 -0.18
N ASP A 38 10.87 6.43 -0.15
CA ASP A 38 12.26 6.63 0.27
C ASP A 38 12.46 6.43 1.78
N ASP A 39 11.48 6.88 2.58
CA ASP A 39 11.49 6.79 4.05
C ASP A 39 10.11 6.35 4.56
N LEU A 40 10.02 5.06 4.88
CA LEU A 40 8.78 4.43 5.32
C LEU A 40 8.37 4.86 6.73
N ASP A 41 9.32 5.14 7.62
CA ASP A 41 9.00 5.58 8.98
C ASP A 41 8.38 6.99 8.94
N ALA A 42 8.96 7.90 8.15
CA ALA A 42 8.42 9.24 7.96
C ALA A 42 7.03 9.22 7.32
N VAL A 43 6.82 8.38 6.30
CA VAL A 43 5.50 8.24 5.65
C VAL A 43 4.48 7.64 6.62
N TYR A 44 4.85 6.59 7.36
CA TYR A 44 4.01 5.96 8.37
C TYR A 44 3.53 6.97 9.42
N HIS A 45 4.45 7.78 9.98
CA HIS A 45 4.09 8.80 10.96
C HIS A 45 3.15 9.85 10.37
N ARG A 46 3.48 10.42 9.21
CA ARG A 46 2.66 11.44 8.53
C ARG A 46 1.24 10.94 8.23
N LEU A 47 1.11 9.70 7.77
CA LEU A 47 -0.19 9.12 7.44
C LEU A 47 -0.98 8.73 8.70
N SER A 48 -0.31 8.21 9.73
CA SER A 48 -0.93 7.90 11.02
C SER A 48 -1.48 9.16 11.70
N GLU A 49 -0.75 10.28 11.67
CA GLU A 49 -1.22 11.58 12.16
C GLU A 49 -2.43 12.11 11.37
N ALA A 50 -2.53 11.76 10.09
CA ALA A 50 -3.68 12.07 9.24
C ALA A 50 -4.87 11.10 9.44
N GLY A 51 -4.76 10.12 10.34
CA GLY A 51 -5.82 9.17 10.67
C GLY A 51 -5.86 7.90 9.83
N VAL A 52 -4.85 7.64 9.00
CA VAL A 52 -4.75 6.37 8.27
C VAL A 52 -4.46 5.24 9.26
N HIS A 53 -5.28 4.19 9.22
CA HIS A 53 -5.05 2.99 10.01
C HIS A 53 -4.09 2.04 9.29
N PHE A 54 -3.09 1.57 10.02
CA PHE A 54 -2.14 0.56 9.57
C PHE A 54 -2.35 -0.73 10.34
N ASN A 55 -2.17 -1.86 9.64
CA ASN A 55 -2.29 -3.18 10.25
C ASN A 55 -1.16 -3.43 11.26
N ALA A 56 0.03 -2.86 11.01
CA ALA A 56 1.19 -2.92 11.89
C ALA A 56 2.14 -1.74 11.62
N PRO A 57 3.02 -1.36 12.57
CA PRO A 57 4.15 -0.47 12.27
C PRO A 57 5.10 -1.07 11.22
N PRO A 58 5.94 -0.26 10.54
CA PRO A 58 6.92 -0.74 9.56
C PRO A 58 7.78 -1.91 10.08
N GLN A 59 7.81 -3.02 9.32
CA GLN A 59 8.56 -4.23 9.64
C GLN A 59 9.66 -4.47 8.62
N ILE A 60 10.83 -4.95 9.06
CA ILE A 60 11.88 -5.40 8.14
C ILE A 60 11.55 -6.82 7.67
N SER A 61 11.62 -7.05 6.37
CA SER A 61 11.43 -8.37 5.77
C SER A 61 12.45 -9.39 6.28
N THR A 62 12.12 -10.68 6.21
CA THR A 62 13.01 -11.78 6.65
C THR A 62 14.40 -11.72 6.01
N GLU A 63 14.48 -11.27 4.76
CA GLU A 63 15.72 -11.14 4.00
C GLU A 63 16.52 -9.87 4.34
N GLY A 64 15.98 -8.96 5.16
CA GLY A 64 16.63 -7.70 5.55
C GLY A 64 16.75 -6.65 4.45
N ARG A 65 16.17 -6.89 3.26
CA ARG A 65 16.36 -6.04 2.06
C ARG A 65 15.31 -4.95 1.90
N VAL A 66 14.15 -5.11 2.51
CA VAL A 66 13.07 -4.12 2.47
C VAL A 66 12.41 -3.96 3.83
N LYS A 67 11.87 -2.78 4.07
CA LYS A 67 10.94 -2.48 5.16
C LYS A 67 9.55 -2.27 4.59
N VAL A 68 8.51 -2.82 5.22
CA VAL A 68 7.14 -2.83 4.69
C VAL A 68 6.09 -2.53 5.76
N THR A 69 4.96 -1.95 5.37
CA THR A 69 3.72 -1.94 6.15
C THR A 69 2.50 -1.89 5.22
N PHE A 70 1.33 -2.23 5.76
CA PHE A 70 0.06 -2.22 5.04
C PHE A 70 -0.94 -1.26 5.69
N CYS A 71 -1.67 -0.56 4.83
CA CYS A 71 -2.86 0.20 5.18
C CYS A 71 -3.96 -0.04 4.14
N GLN A 72 -5.11 0.62 4.30
CA GLN A 72 -6.19 0.62 3.31
C GLN A 72 -6.41 2.03 2.75
N ASP A 73 -6.79 2.10 1.48
CA ASP A 73 -7.31 3.33 0.89
C ASP A 73 -8.77 3.59 1.37
N PRO A 74 -9.38 4.73 1.01
CA PRO A 74 -10.76 5.04 1.40
C PRO A 74 -11.83 4.06 0.89
N ASP A 75 -11.55 3.29 -0.17
CA ASP A 75 -12.44 2.29 -0.74
C ASP A 75 -12.19 0.88 -0.17
N GLY A 76 -11.22 0.73 0.74
CA GLY A 76 -10.85 -0.52 1.40
C GLY A 76 -9.78 -1.33 0.65
N THR A 77 -9.23 -0.81 -0.45
CA THR A 77 -8.14 -1.47 -1.19
C THR A 77 -6.90 -1.57 -0.32
N PRO A 78 -6.31 -2.77 -0.13
CA PRO A 78 -5.05 -2.88 0.58
C PRO A 78 -3.90 -2.21 -0.18
N ILE A 79 -3.12 -1.40 0.52
CA ILE A 79 -1.94 -0.70 0.01
C ILE A 79 -0.72 -1.17 0.80
N GLU A 80 0.29 -1.68 0.10
CA GLU A 80 1.61 -1.95 0.66
C GLU A 80 2.51 -0.72 0.44
N LEU A 81 3.16 -0.26 1.50
CA LEU A 81 4.23 0.73 1.41
C LEU A 81 5.55 0.04 1.66
N VAL A 82 6.48 0.18 0.71
CA VAL A 82 7.76 -0.53 0.71
C VAL A 82 8.91 0.47 0.66
N GLN A 83 9.92 0.29 1.52
CA GLN A 83 11.20 0.98 1.40
C GLN A 83 12.31 -0.03 1.13
N GLU A 84 13.07 0.18 0.06
CA GLU A 84 14.29 -0.58 -0.21
C GLU A 84 15.38 -0.19 0.78
N LEU A 85 15.93 -1.18 1.48
CA LEU A 85 17.06 -1.01 2.38
C LEU A 85 18.33 -1.28 1.57
N LYS A 86 19.19 -0.28 1.47
CA LYS A 86 20.48 -0.45 0.80
C LYS A 86 21.31 -1.47 1.59
N SER A 87 21.86 -2.46 0.89
CA SER A 87 22.97 -3.23 1.41
C SER A 87 24.19 -2.31 1.54
N GLU A 88 24.87 -2.36 2.68
CA GLU A 88 26.25 -1.86 2.77
C GLU A 88 27.10 -2.79 1.91
N ASP A 89 27.72 -2.26 0.85
CA ASP A 89 28.79 -2.93 0.11
C ASP A 89 30.11 -2.92 0.90
#